data_AF-A0A3D2S2I1-F1
#
_entry.id   AF-A0A3D2S2I1-F1
#
_cell.length_a   1.000
_cell.length_b   1.000
_cell.length_c   1.000
_cell.angle_alpha   90.00
_cell.angle_beta   90.00
_cell.angle_gamma   90.00
#
_symmetry.space_group_name_H-M   'P 1'
#
loop_
_entity.id
_entity.type
_entity.pdbx_description
1 polymer ?
#
loop_
_entity_poly.entity_id
_entity_poly.type
_entity_poly.pdbx_seq_one_letter_code
_entity_poly.pdbx_strand_id
1 'polypeptide(L)'
;MIRQHMDQVPEFSFPPGIGIRTYRPDERNIWTRIQRAAEMFFDIDGQLFNREFGRDFKAMEDRCFFLTDHGKEIGTVTAWWQPDWRGQDWGQIHWVA
;
A
#
# COMPACT_ATOMS: atom_id res chain seq x y z
N MET A 1 -9.86 -5.62 -10.02
CA MET A 1 -10.25 -7.04 -9.86
C MET A 1 -11.09 -7.18 -8.60
N ILE A 2 -12.13 -8.01 -8.60
CA ILE A 2 -12.97 -8.29 -7.41
C ILE A 2 -12.72 -9.75 -7.02
N ARG A 3 -12.46 -10.03 -5.74
CA ARG A 3 -12.34 -11.39 -5.21
C ARG A 3 -13.36 -11.59 -4.10
N GLN A 4 -14.35 -12.44 -4.33
CA GLN A 4 -15.45 -12.69 -3.37
C GLN A 4 -14.96 -13.37 -2.09
N HIS A 5 -13.85 -14.09 -2.17
CA HIS A 5 -13.22 -14.79 -1.05
C HIS A 5 -11.69 -14.66 -1.14
N MET A 6 -11.02 -14.91 -0.01
CA MET A 6 -9.55 -14.95 0.07
C MET A 6 -8.98 -16.37 -0.12
N ASP A 7 -9.81 -17.33 -0.54
CA ASP A 7 -9.33 -18.68 -0.83
C ASP A 7 -8.40 -18.69 -2.05
N GLN A 8 -7.51 -19.67 -2.11
CA GLN A 8 -6.60 -19.91 -3.25
C GLN A 8 -5.77 -18.67 -3.63
N VAL A 9 -5.32 -17.88 -2.65
CA VAL A 9 -4.30 -16.86 -2.89
C VAL A 9 -3.01 -17.58 -3.30
N PRO A 10 -2.42 -17.26 -4.46
CA PRO A 10 -1.18 -17.91 -4.88
C PRO A 10 -0.05 -17.55 -3.91
N GLU A 11 0.75 -18.56 -3.58
CA GLU A 11 1.93 -18.39 -2.73
C GLU A 11 3.18 -18.23 -3.60
N PHE A 12 4.02 -17.26 -3.24
CA PHE A 12 5.29 -17.00 -3.90
C PHE A 12 6.38 -16.81 -2.86
N SER A 13 7.56 -17.35 -3.14
CA SER A 13 8.77 -17.09 -2.35
C SER A 13 9.52 -15.89 -2.92
N PHE A 14 10.13 -15.10 -2.04
CA PHE A 14 11.01 -14.02 -2.47
C PHE A 14 12.37 -14.55 -2.92
N PRO A 15 12.97 -13.96 -3.98
CA PRO A 15 14.38 -14.14 -4.28
C PRO A 15 15.27 -13.67 -3.10
N PRO A 16 16.52 -14.16 -2.99
CA PRO A 16 17.47 -13.65 -2.00
C PRO A 16 17.61 -12.12 -2.08
N GLY A 17 17.58 -11.44 -0.93
CA GLY A 17 17.68 -9.98 -0.84
C GLY A 17 16.34 -9.25 -0.97
N ILE A 18 15.32 -9.87 -1.58
CA ILE A 18 13.99 -9.30 -1.66
C ILE A 18 13.16 -9.68 -0.42
N GLY A 19 12.37 -8.74 0.08
CA GLY A 19 11.49 -8.98 1.21
C GLY A 19 10.28 -8.06 1.25
N ILE A 20 9.47 -8.22 2.29
CA ILE A 20 8.33 -7.35 2.58
C ILE A 20 8.37 -6.95 4.05
N ARG A 21 7.99 -5.71 4.34
CA ARG A 21 7.77 -5.24 5.71
C ARG A 21 6.55 -4.33 5.77
N THR A 22 5.96 -4.22 6.95
CA THR A 22 4.91 -3.24 7.20
C THR A 22 5.49 -1.83 7.33
N TYR A 23 4.62 -0.85 7.09
CA TYR A 23 4.82 0.55 7.42
C TYR A 23 5.02 0.72 8.92
N ARG A 24 5.86 1.68 9.32
CA ARG A 24 6.07 2.08 10.71
C ARG A 24 5.69 3.55 10.90
N PRO A 25 5.41 3.98 12.15
CA PRO A 25 5.13 5.38 12.43
C PRO A 25 6.17 6.31 11.80
N ASP A 26 5.69 7.43 11.28
CA ASP A 26 6.48 8.48 10.63
C ASP A 26 7.21 8.12 9.31
N GLU A 27 6.88 6.99 8.67
CA GLU A 27 7.47 6.59 7.37
C GLU A 27 6.74 7.12 6.12
N ARG A 28 5.86 8.12 6.27
CA ARG A 28 5.08 8.71 5.14
C ARG A 28 5.94 9.19 3.97
N ASN A 29 7.17 9.61 4.26
CA ASN A 29 8.13 10.07 3.27
C ASN A 29 8.60 8.94 2.35
N ILE A 30 8.71 7.70 2.86
CA ILE A 30 9.07 6.53 2.07
C ILE A 30 7.96 6.23 1.06
N TRP A 31 6.72 6.16 1.53
CA TRP A 31 5.54 5.96 0.69
C TRP A 31 5.47 7.03 -0.41
N THR A 32 5.57 8.31 -0.02
CA THR A 32 5.47 9.44 -0.96
C THR A 32 6.59 9.42 -2.00
N ARG A 33 7.82 9.06 -1.60
CA ARG A 33 8.97 8.93 -2.51
C ARG A 33 8.74 7.84 -3.56
N ILE A 34 8.23 6.68 -3.14
CA ILE A 34 7.97 5.56 -4.06
C ILE A 34 6.85 5.92 -5.05
N GLN A 35 5.75 6.47 -4.56
CA GLN A 35 4.64 6.92 -5.42
C GLN A 35 5.08 7.97 -6.44
N ARG A 36 5.86 8.98 -6.03
CA ARG A 36 6.45 9.97 -6.94
C ARG A 36 7.34 9.38 -8.01
N ALA A 37 8.05 8.31 -7.69
CA ALA A 37 8.96 7.67 -8.65
C ALA A 37 8.20 6.81 -9.66
N ALA A 38 7.04 6.25 -9.29
CA ALA A 38 6.24 5.38 -10.14
C ALA A 38 5.21 6.15 -11.00
N GLU A 39 4.67 7.27 -10.50
CA GLU A 39 3.62 8.02 -11.18
C GLU A 39 4.18 8.96 -12.25
N MET A 40 3.64 8.88 -13.47
CA MET A 40 4.12 9.63 -14.65
C MET A 40 3.08 10.61 -15.22
N PHE A 41 1.81 10.50 -14.80
CA PHE A 41 0.68 11.16 -15.42
C PHE A 41 0.10 12.31 -14.59
N PHE A 42 0.36 12.34 -13.28
CA PHE A 42 -0.10 13.41 -12.41
C PHE A 42 0.88 13.68 -11.25
N ASP A 43 0.72 14.83 -10.61
CA ASP A 43 1.59 15.23 -9.50
C ASP A 43 1.19 14.53 -8.19
N ILE A 44 2.18 13.94 -7.54
CA ILE A 44 2.06 13.40 -6.18
C ILE A 44 2.49 14.50 -5.21
N ASP A 45 1.52 15.34 -4.83
CA ASP A 45 1.78 16.43 -3.90
C ASP A 45 2.09 15.93 -2.47
N GLY A 46 2.64 16.81 -1.63
CA GLY A 46 3.03 16.46 -0.25
C GLY A 46 1.86 16.24 0.72
N GLN A 47 0.62 16.51 0.31
CA GLN A 47 -0.59 16.34 1.10
C GLN A 47 -1.37 15.08 0.74
N LEU A 48 -1.06 14.45 -0.39
CA LEU A 48 -1.76 13.26 -0.86
C LEU A 48 -1.86 12.18 0.21
N PHE A 49 -0.73 11.81 0.85
CA PHE A 49 -0.73 10.83 1.93
C PHE A 49 -1.75 11.14 3.04
N ASN A 50 -1.83 12.42 3.45
CA ASN A 50 -2.76 12.85 4.49
C ASN A 50 -4.21 12.82 4.00
N ARG A 51 -4.47 13.13 2.73
CA ARG A 51 -5.82 13.06 2.16
C ARG A 51 -6.33 11.62 2.10
N GLU A 52 -5.45 10.70 1.71
CA GLU A 52 -5.80 9.29 1.54
C GLU A 52 -5.93 8.56 2.89
N PHE A 53 -5.02 8.82 3.84
CA PHE A 53 -4.88 8.02 5.06
C PHE A 53 -5.10 8.79 6.36
N GLY A 54 -5.33 10.10 6.31
CA GLY A 54 -5.47 10.96 7.49
C GLY A 54 -6.65 10.62 8.41
N ARG A 55 -7.55 9.74 7.97
CA ARG A 55 -8.63 9.19 8.80
C ARG A 55 -8.11 8.25 9.89
N ASP A 56 -7.07 7.47 9.59
CA ASP A 56 -6.50 6.49 10.52
C ASP A 56 -5.06 6.16 10.15
N PHE A 57 -4.10 6.96 10.64
CA PHE A 57 -2.69 6.67 10.41
C PHE A 57 -2.20 5.40 11.10
N LYS A 58 -2.86 4.97 12.19
CA LYS A 58 -2.45 3.76 12.90
C LYS A 58 -2.76 2.52 12.06
N ALA A 59 -3.87 2.53 11.34
CA ALA A 59 -4.21 1.46 10.41
C ALA A 59 -3.14 1.21 9.33
N MET A 60 -2.28 2.20 9.03
CA MET A 60 -1.17 2.02 8.07
C MET A 60 -0.19 0.95 8.52
N GLU A 61 0.05 0.80 9.83
CA GLU A 61 1.00 -0.18 10.37
C GLU A 61 0.58 -1.63 10.06
N ASP A 62 -0.72 -1.88 9.90
CA ASP A 62 -1.26 -3.22 9.58
C ASP A 62 -1.62 -3.39 8.11
N ARG A 63 -1.66 -2.30 7.33
CA ARG A 63 -2.28 -2.29 6.00
C ARG A 63 -1.42 -1.76 4.88
N CYS A 64 -0.33 -1.06 5.20
CA CYS A 64 0.63 -0.60 4.22
C CYS A 64 1.88 -1.48 4.28
N PHE A 65 2.26 -2.02 3.13
CA PHE A 65 3.43 -2.87 2.98
C PHE A 65 4.43 -2.21 2.05
N PHE A 66 5.71 -2.40 2.35
CA PHE A 66 6.82 -2.03 1.49
C PHE A 66 7.51 -3.29 0.97
N LEU A 67 7.71 -3.33 -0.35
CA LEU A 67 8.63 -4.25 -0.98
C LEU A 67 10.06 -3.74 -0.76
N THR A 68 10.95 -4.62 -0.30
CA THR A 68 12.35 -4.28 -0.03
C THR A 68 13.31 -5.04 -0.92
N ASP A 69 14.42 -4.39 -1.26
CA ASP A 69 15.58 -4.97 -1.92
C ASP A 69 16.83 -4.64 -1.10
N HIS A 70 17.50 -5.68 -0.57
CA HIS A 70 18.58 -5.57 0.40
C HIS A 70 18.27 -4.60 1.56
N GLY A 71 17.01 -4.62 2.01
CA GLY A 71 16.51 -3.77 3.11
C GLY A 71 16.08 -2.36 2.71
N LYS A 72 16.24 -1.95 1.45
CA LYS A 72 15.79 -0.66 0.93
C LYS A 72 14.39 -0.78 0.33
N GLU A 73 13.50 0.17 0.65
CA GLU A 73 12.12 0.16 0.14
C GLU A 73 12.07 0.64 -1.31
N ILE A 74 11.58 -0.25 -2.16
CA ILE A 74 11.53 -0.09 -3.63
C ILE A 74 10.11 -0.10 -4.20
N GLY A 75 9.11 -0.55 -3.43
CA GLY A 75 7.72 -0.57 -3.83
C GLY A 75 6.78 -0.49 -2.63
N THR A 76 5.52 -0.15 -2.84
CA THR A 76 4.50 -0.08 -1.80
C THR A 76 3.14 -0.54 -2.30
N VAL A 77 2.37 -1.14 -1.40
CA VAL A 77 0.96 -1.40 -1.59
C VAL A 77 0.22 -1.13 -0.29
N THR A 78 -0.92 -0.44 -0.38
CA THR A 78 -1.76 -0.21 0.79
C THR A 78 -3.13 -0.87 0.59
N ALA A 79 -3.62 -1.57 1.62
CA ALA A 79 -4.98 -2.08 1.65
C ALA A 79 -5.87 -1.09 2.41
N TRP A 80 -7.01 -0.71 1.86
CA TRP A 80 -7.93 0.22 2.52
C TRP A 80 -9.36 -0.28 2.49
N TRP A 81 -10.21 0.32 3.33
CA TRP A 81 -11.64 0.02 3.33
C TRP A 81 -12.32 0.81 2.23
N GLN A 82 -13.17 0.11 1.49
CA GLN A 82 -14.09 0.67 0.52
C GLN A 82 -15.52 0.36 0.98
N PRO A 83 -16.10 1.23 1.84
CA PRO A 83 -17.46 1.03 2.32
C PRO A 83 -18.50 1.25 1.22
N ASP A 84 -19.67 0.66 1.40
CA ASP A 84 -20.88 0.85 0.57
C ASP A 84 -20.71 0.59 -0.92
N TRP A 85 -19.68 -0.14 -1.33
CA TRP A 85 -19.46 -0.45 -2.73
C TRP A 85 -20.38 -1.59 -3.17
N ARG A 86 -21.36 -1.23 -4.01
CA ARG A 86 -22.47 -2.12 -4.43
C ARG A 86 -23.29 -2.65 -3.25
N GLY A 87 -23.47 -1.83 -2.22
CA GLY A 87 -24.33 -2.14 -1.06
C GLY A 87 -23.68 -3.06 -0.02
N GLN A 88 -22.35 -3.23 -0.06
CA GLN A 88 -21.60 -3.98 0.94
C GLN A 88 -20.19 -3.38 1.14
N ASP A 89 -19.54 -3.73 2.24
CA ASP A 89 -18.17 -3.28 2.53
C ASP A 89 -17.13 -4.19 1.85
N TRP A 90 -16.08 -3.57 1.32
CA TRP A 90 -14.97 -4.26 0.66
C TRP A 90 -13.62 -3.83 1.19
N GLY A 91 -12.65 -4.75 1.10
CA GLY A 91 -11.24 -4.39 1.10
C GLY A 91 -10.81 -4.01 -0.31
N GLN A 92 -10.01 -2.95 -0.43
CA GLN A 92 -9.47 -2.45 -1.68
C GLN A 92 -7.95 -2.40 -1.62
N ILE A 93 -7.28 -2.81 -2.70
CA ILE A 93 -5.90 -2.39 -2.94
C ILE A 93 -5.93 -0.93 -3.35
N HIS A 94 -5.51 -0.07 -2.43
CA HIS A 94 -5.59 1.38 -2.50
C HIS A 94 -4.18 1.93 -2.57
N TRP A 95 -3.78 2.43 -3.75
CA TRP A 95 -2.40 2.80 -4.09
C TRP A 95 -1.40 1.63 -4.12
N VAL A 96 -0.74 1.50 -5.27
CA VAL A 96 0.33 0.53 -5.54
C VAL A 96 1.38 1.19 -6.41
N ALA A 97 2.66 1.04 -6.06
CA ALA A 97 3.80 1.62 -6.78
C ALA A 97 5.07 0.78 -6.60
#